data_AF-A0A5E3X6L1-F1
#
_entry.id   AF-A0A5E3X6L1-F1
#
_cell.length_a   1.000
_cell.length_b   1.000
_cell.length_c   1.000
_cell.angle_alpha   90.00
_cell.angle_beta   90.00
_cell.angle_gamma   90.00
#
_symmetry.space_group_name_H-M   'P 1'
#
loop_
_entity.id
_entity.type
_entity.pdbx_description
1 polymer ?
#
loop_
_entity_poly.entity_id
_entity_poly.type
_entity_poly.pdbx_seq_one_letter_code
_entity_poly.pdbx_strand_id
1 'polypeptide(L)'
;MADTIVHGDDSASDTLTNGDVAQVPVLLTLIHDIIACGHRGLVSIIITVYGIVRSAFMAAFALFRDVFSGDQTAFEFETQDGVPVLELPDNHDDAGHLSMMVTHGWYLQELKTPFSEPGRGLWRIPPAYYELLALTRTHQFLPGHMAQIFDAFHELWPTDLGSYLTKETVQQQRVDESAPPALTAGLHPASEWDQTKLWADPVEAFAVALEHEGLHDILAVLAYVMVRSPTEDTPLFKGGFRRINLDLLDEEYRSNIQAGADILRLECIRKMSWVTFTRITLRAERCENTPGAKSVGDLQCYNGIEKFWEKHVDPLFASAKQPIDLSKFPSTKTIYRNLPEVCDRCVSAVETHIHNTQFVLWTQFPLYFGLTKYTSPEWGFDTKAARVRLEALPQQWKDEVRTMSAIAREPDAGLRASKWQELYEEKRVGPCP
;
A
#
# COMPACT_ATOMS: atom_id res chain seq x y z
N MET A 1 46.30 -31.28 -23.83
CA MET A 1 46.70 -32.43 -22.99
C MET A 1 45.65 -32.56 -21.93
N ALA A 2 44.93 -33.66 -21.99
CA ALA A 2 43.95 -34.07 -20.99
C ALA A 2 44.67 -34.38 -19.68
N ASP A 3 43.97 -34.25 -18.57
CA ASP A 3 43.88 -35.37 -17.64
C ASP A 3 42.51 -35.38 -16.96
N THR A 4 41.91 -36.56 -17.07
CA THR A 4 40.62 -36.99 -16.56
C THR A 4 40.91 -37.84 -15.32
N ILE A 5 40.17 -37.65 -14.22
CA ILE A 5 39.93 -38.73 -13.27
C ILE A 5 38.43 -38.78 -12.99
N VAL A 6 37.86 -39.92 -13.39
CA VAL A 6 36.53 -40.44 -13.08
C VAL A 6 36.70 -41.54 -12.03
N HIS A 7 35.79 -41.61 -11.06
CA HIS A 7 35.19 -42.80 -10.43
C HIS A 7 34.32 -42.29 -9.26
N GLY A 8 33.08 -42.70 -9.03
CA GLY A 8 32.22 -43.73 -9.61
C GLY A 8 30.96 -43.84 -8.75
N ASP A 9 29.87 -44.25 -9.37
CA ASP A 9 28.46 -44.26 -8.94
C ASP A 9 28.09 -45.10 -7.71
N ASP A 10 26.90 -44.78 -7.18
CA ASP A 10 25.73 -45.66 -6.90
C ASP A 10 24.98 -45.10 -5.68
N SER A 11 23.66 -44.88 -5.60
CA SER A 11 22.45 -45.15 -6.39
C SER A 11 21.34 -44.48 -5.57
N ALA A 12 20.48 -43.60 -6.07
CA ALA A 12 19.28 -43.93 -6.81
C ALA A 12 18.76 -42.66 -7.51
N SER A 13 18.93 -42.60 -8.82
CA SER A 13 18.17 -41.70 -9.67
C SER A 13 16.81 -42.35 -9.95
N ASP A 14 15.75 -41.83 -9.35
CA ASP A 14 14.44 -41.86 -10.00
C ASP A 14 14.47 -40.76 -11.07
N THR A 15 15.12 -41.11 -12.18
CA THR A 15 14.90 -40.48 -13.48
C THR A 15 13.42 -40.60 -13.80
N LEU A 16 12.68 -39.52 -13.56
CA LEU A 16 11.46 -39.21 -14.31
C LEU A 16 11.87 -39.23 -15.79
N THR A 17 11.54 -40.32 -16.44
CA THR A 17 11.60 -40.42 -17.90
C THR A 17 10.72 -39.31 -18.45
N ASN A 18 11.38 -38.32 -19.06
CA ASN A 18 10.77 -37.38 -20.00
C ASN A 18 10.21 -38.18 -21.19
N GLY A 19 9.09 -38.86 -20.97
CA GLY A 19 8.20 -39.30 -22.02
C GLY A 19 7.32 -38.10 -22.37
N ASP A 20 7.45 -37.62 -23.60
CA ASP A 20 6.57 -36.69 -24.31
C ASP A 20 5.30 -36.28 -23.55
N VAL A 21 5.40 -35.26 -22.69
CA VAL A 21 4.24 -34.42 -22.40
C VAL A 21 4.04 -33.59 -23.66
N ALA A 22 3.33 -34.18 -24.63
CA ALA A 22 2.98 -33.52 -25.86
C ALA A 22 2.45 -32.11 -25.54
N GLN A 23 2.89 -31.12 -26.30
CA GLN A 23 2.31 -29.78 -26.31
C GLN A 23 0.89 -29.88 -26.87
N VAL A 24 -0.04 -30.43 -26.09
CA VAL A 24 -1.44 -30.52 -26.47
C VAL A 24 -2.03 -29.14 -26.20
N PRO A 25 -2.43 -28.39 -27.24
CA PRO A 25 -3.17 -27.16 -27.03
C PRO A 25 -4.51 -27.48 -26.37
N VAL A 26 -4.95 -26.62 -25.46
CA VAL A 26 -6.30 -26.62 -24.88
C VAL A 26 -6.95 -25.33 -25.33
N LEU A 27 -8.22 -25.39 -25.73
CA LEU A 27 -8.96 -24.21 -26.11
C LEU A 27 -9.81 -23.79 -24.92
N LEU A 28 -9.46 -22.67 -24.29
CA LEU A 28 -10.38 -21.99 -23.37
C LEU A 28 -11.41 -21.29 -24.21
N THR A 29 -12.67 -21.65 -24.05
CA THR A 29 -13.75 -21.00 -24.78
C THR A 29 -14.58 -20.22 -23.79
N LEU A 30 -14.87 -18.97 -24.11
CA LEU A 30 -15.89 -18.23 -23.40
C LEU A 30 -17.03 -17.88 -24.35
N ILE A 31 -18.23 -18.27 -23.98
CA ILE A 31 -19.46 -18.00 -24.72
C ILE A 31 -20.03 -16.70 -24.19
N HIS A 32 -20.03 -15.65 -25.01
CA HIS A 32 -20.53 -14.34 -24.59
C HIS A 32 -21.36 -13.68 -25.68
N ASP A 33 -22.56 -13.27 -25.28
CA ASP A 33 -23.57 -12.56 -26.05
C ASP A 33 -24.49 -13.41 -26.94
N ILE A 34 -25.75 -13.47 -26.49
CA ILE A 34 -26.94 -13.76 -27.29
C ILE A 34 -27.44 -12.41 -27.82
N ILE A 35 -27.00 -12.01 -29.00
CA ILE A 35 -27.56 -10.82 -29.66
C ILE A 35 -28.88 -11.22 -30.31
N ALA A 36 -29.98 -10.86 -29.67
CA ALA A 36 -31.31 -10.92 -30.27
C ALA A 36 -31.48 -9.74 -31.24
N CYS A 37 -31.02 -9.91 -32.49
CA CYS A 37 -31.25 -8.91 -33.53
C CYS A 37 -32.75 -8.91 -33.92
N GLY A 38 -33.44 -7.85 -33.49
CA GLY A 38 -34.81 -7.56 -33.88
C GLY A 38 -34.94 -7.34 -35.39
N HIS A 39 -35.28 -8.41 -36.12
CA HIS A 39 -36.35 -8.40 -37.12
C HIS A 39 -36.72 -9.78 -37.69
N ARG A 40 -36.07 -10.89 -37.32
CA ARG A 40 -36.47 -12.25 -37.78
C ARG A 40 -36.26 -13.39 -36.77
N GLY A 41 -36.04 -13.12 -35.49
CA GLY A 41 -35.87 -14.18 -34.48
C GLY A 41 -34.57 -14.96 -34.60
N LEU A 42 -33.58 -14.45 -35.33
CA LEU A 42 -32.22 -15.00 -35.35
C LEU A 42 -31.48 -14.53 -34.09
N VAL A 43 -31.22 -15.48 -33.21
CA VAL A 43 -30.26 -15.33 -32.12
C VAL A 43 -28.88 -15.56 -32.70
N SER A 44 -28.00 -14.55 -32.65
CA SER A 44 -26.59 -14.73 -32.95
C SER A 44 -25.85 -14.89 -31.63
N ILE A 45 -25.13 -16.00 -31.46
CA ILE A 45 -24.23 -16.24 -30.32
C ILE A 45 -22.82 -15.93 -30.79
N ILE A 46 -22.12 -15.01 -30.13
CA ILE A 46 -20.69 -14.79 -30.35
C ILE A 46 -19.93 -15.67 -29.34
N ILE A 47 -18.92 -16.37 -29.82
CA ILE A 47 -18.08 -17.23 -28.98
C ILE A 47 -16.63 -16.81 -29.22
N THR A 48 -15.94 -16.37 -28.17
CA THR A 48 -14.51 -16.09 -28.23
C THR A 48 -13.76 -17.30 -27.72
N VAL A 49 -12.80 -17.77 -28.52
CA VAL A 49 -11.96 -18.93 -28.18
C VAL A 49 -10.52 -18.49 -28.03
N TYR A 50 -9.92 -18.80 -26.88
CA TYR A 50 -8.53 -18.58 -26.54
C TYR A 50 -7.76 -19.90 -26.56
N GLY A 51 -6.81 -20.06 -27.48
CA GLY A 51 -5.91 -21.21 -27.49
C GLY A 51 -4.79 -21.06 -26.46
N ILE A 52 -4.75 -21.94 -25.46
CA ILE A 52 -3.70 -21.96 -24.43
C ILE A 52 -3.05 -23.34 -24.37
N VAL A 53 -1.73 -23.38 -24.28
CA VAL A 53 -1.02 -24.65 -24.10
C VAL A 53 -1.36 -25.22 -22.72
N ARG A 54 -1.81 -26.48 -22.68
CA ARG A 54 -2.18 -27.18 -21.43
C ARG A 54 -1.14 -27.05 -20.32
N SER A 55 0.13 -27.22 -20.67
CA SER A 55 1.24 -27.14 -19.72
C SER A 55 1.40 -25.75 -19.10
N ALA A 56 1.13 -24.67 -19.87
CA ALA A 56 1.17 -23.31 -19.36
C ALA A 56 0.03 -23.08 -18.35
N PHE A 57 -1.18 -23.55 -18.67
CA PHE A 57 -2.33 -23.46 -17.78
C PHE A 57 -2.12 -24.28 -16.49
N MET A 58 -1.60 -25.51 -16.58
CA MET A 58 -1.23 -26.33 -15.42
C MET A 58 -0.11 -25.72 -14.57
N ALA A 59 0.76 -24.90 -15.18
CA ALA A 59 1.82 -24.18 -14.49
C ALA A 59 1.32 -22.88 -13.83
N ALA A 60 0.12 -22.42 -14.16
CA ALA A 60 -0.48 -21.23 -13.57
C ALA A 60 -1.51 -21.55 -12.47
N PHE A 61 -2.21 -22.68 -12.57
CA PHE A 61 -3.31 -23.03 -11.68
C PHE A 61 -3.12 -24.41 -11.04
N ALA A 62 -3.36 -24.51 -9.73
CA ALA A 62 -3.36 -25.79 -9.04
C ALA A 62 -4.55 -26.66 -9.48
N LEU A 63 -5.74 -26.06 -9.55
CA LEU A 63 -7.00 -26.73 -9.86
C LEU A 63 -6.93 -27.53 -11.17
N PHE A 64 -6.34 -26.92 -12.20
CA PHE A 64 -6.29 -27.53 -13.52
C PHE A 64 -5.28 -28.67 -13.63
N ARG A 65 -4.34 -28.80 -12.70
CA ARG A 65 -3.39 -29.92 -12.69
C ARG A 65 -4.12 -31.25 -12.56
N ASP A 66 -5.10 -31.31 -11.68
CA ASP A 66 -5.86 -32.54 -11.42
C ASP A 66 -6.92 -32.76 -12.51
N VAL A 67 -7.57 -31.68 -12.98
CA VAL A 67 -8.55 -31.72 -14.09
C VAL A 67 -7.95 -32.28 -15.37
N PHE A 68 -6.75 -31.83 -15.73
CA PHE A 68 -6.08 -32.31 -16.92
C PHE A 68 -5.55 -33.75 -16.76
N SER A 69 -5.25 -34.17 -15.53
CA SER A 69 -4.65 -35.48 -15.24
C SER A 69 -5.68 -36.57 -14.90
N GLY A 70 -6.95 -36.19 -14.65
CA GLY A 70 -8.06 -37.08 -14.27
C GLY A 70 -9.10 -37.29 -15.39
N ASP A 71 -10.29 -37.78 -15.01
CA ASP A 71 -11.43 -37.94 -15.93
C ASP A 71 -11.83 -36.58 -16.54
N GLN A 72 -12.08 -36.54 -17.85
CA GLN A 72 -12.37 -35.33 -18.65
C GLN A 72 -13.68 -34.59 -18.27
N THR A 73 -14.30 -34.88 -17.13
CA THR A 73 -15.62 -34.38 -16.73
C THR A 73 -15.71 -32.87 -16.49
N ALA A 74 -14.57 -32.17 -16.41
CA ALA A 74 -14.53 -30.72 -16.34
C ALA A 74 -14.53 -30.02 -17.72
N PHE A 75 -14.33 -30.77 -18.81
CA PHE A 75 -14.44 -30.24 -20.17
C PHE A 75 -15.87 -30.41 -20.66
N GLU A 76 -16.48 -29.32 -21.14
CA GLU A 76 -17.87 -29.35 -21.57
C GLU A 76 -18.04 -30.09 -22.90
N PHE A 77 -17.04 -29.96 -23.78
CA PHE A 77 -17.02 -30.62 -25.09
C PHE A 77 -15.60 -30.70 -25.65
N GLU A 78 -15.41 -31.57 -26.64
CA GLU A 78 -14.22 -31.61 -27.50
C GLU A 78 -14.57 -31.00 -28.86
N THR A 79 -13.67 -30.21 -29.44
CA THR A 79 -13.80 -29.76 -30.83
C THR A 79 -13.80 -30.95 -31.80
N GLN A 80 -14.17 -30.75 -33.07
CA GLN A 80 -14.08 -31.80 -34.11
C GLN A 80 -12.68 -32.41 -34.25
N ASP A 81 -11.64 -31.66 -33.88
CA ASP A 81 -10.24 -32.08 -33.90
C ASP A 81 -9.74 -32.68 -32.57
N GLY A 82 -10.65 -32.95 -31.61
CA GLY A 82 -10.32 -33.57 -30.32
C GLY A 82 -9.65 -32.64 -29.30
N VAL A 83 -9.69 -31.32 -29.51
CA VAL A 83 -9.20 -30.34 -28.54
C VAL A 83 -10.24 -30.11 -27.44
N PRO A 84 -9.90 -30.35 -26.16
CA PRO A 84 -10.83 -30.17 -25.06
C PRO A 84 -11.12 -28.69 -24.81
N VAL A 85 -12.38 -28.39 -24.50
CA VAL A 85 -12.88 -27.04 -24.24
C VAL A 85 -13.32 -26.86 -22.80
N LEU A 86 -12.77 -25.83 -22.16
CA LEU A 86 -13.20 -25.39 -20.84
C LEU A 86 -13.96 -24.07 -20.98
N GLU A 87 -15.20 -24.02 -20.46
CA GLU A 87 -15.95 -22.78 -20.28
C GLU A 87 -15.47 -22.06 -19.01
N LEU A 88 -15.09 -20.79 -19.14
CA LEU A 88 -14.86 -19.91 -17.99
C LEU A 88 -16.14 -19.10 -17.75
N PRO A 89 -16.69 -19.08 -16.52
CA PRO A 89 -17.93 -18.38 -16.20
C PRO A 89 -17.78 -16.85 -16.08
N ASP A 90 -16.60 -16.31 -16.40
CA ASP A 90 -16.19 -14.93 -16.12
C ASP A 90 -16.34 -14.03 -17.35
N ASN A 91 -16.14 -12.71 -17.23
CA ASN A 91 -16.30 -11.77 -18.36
C ASN A 91 -15.25 -12.02 -19.46
N HIS A 92 -15.60 -11.69 -20.72
CA HIS A 92 -14.75 -11.81 -21.90
C HIS A 92 -13.36 -11.20 -21.69
N ASP A 93 -13.33 -10.02 -21.08
CA ASP A 93 -12.12 -9.22 -20.90
C ASP A 93 -11.20 -9.86 -19.85
N ASP A 94 -11.77 -10.38 -18.75
CA ASP A 94 -11.05 -11.08 -17.68
C ASP A 94 -10.33 -12.33 -18.21
N ALA A 95 -11.00 -13.10 -19.08
CA ALA A 95 -10.41 -14.27 -19.70
C ALA A 95 -9.29 -13.94 -20.70
N GLY A 96 -9.40 -12.81 -21.40
CA GLY A 96 -8.33 -12.28 -22.24
C GLY A 96 -7.08 -11.95 -21.41
N HIS A 97 -7.26 -11.24 -20.29
CA HIS A 97 -6.18 -10.91 -19.35
C HIS A 97 -5.54 -12.16 -18.74
N LEU A 98 -6.36 -13.14 -18.33
CA LEU A 98 -5.92 -14.43 -17.81
C LEU A 98 -5.06 -15.17 -18.85
N SER A 99 -5.58 -15.26 -20.08
CA SER A 99 -4.90 -15.96 -21.18
C SER A 99 -3.54 -15.34 -21.46
N MET A 100 -3.49 -14.01 -21.60
CA MET A 100 -2.25 -13.29 -21.85
C MET A 100 -1.25 -13.45 -20.71
N MET A 101 -1.68 -13.37 -19.46
CA MET A 101 -0.81 -13.58 -18.29
C MET A 101 -0.17 -14.97 -18.29
N VAL A 102 -0.95 -16.02 -18.57
CA VAL A 102 -0.49 -17.41 -18.53
C VAL A 102 0.44 -17.75 -19.70
N THR A 103 0.16 -17.17 -20.87
CA THR A 103 0.90 -17.48 -22.11
C THR A 103 2.13 -16.59 -22.30
N HIS A 104 2.12 -15.38 -21.74
CA HIS A 104 3.17 -14.38 -21.94
C HIS A 104 3.66 -13.85 -20.59
N GLY A 105 4.78 -14.39 -20.09
CA GLY A 105 5.36 -13.96 -18.80
C GLY A 105 5.77 -12.48 -18.72
N TRP A 106 5.86 -11.76 -19.85
CA TRP A 106 6.12 -10.32 -19.91
C TRP A 106 4.85 -9.46 -19.82
N TYR A 107 3.65 -10.06 -19.97
CA TYR A 107 2.39 -9.35 -20.14
C TYR A 107 2.07 -8.40 -18.99
N LEU A 108 2.18 -8.88 -17.76
CA LEU A 108 1.95 -8.07 -16.55
C LEU A 108 2.91 -6.88 -16.49
N GLN A 109 4.19 -7.09 -16.83
CA GLN A 109 5.16 -6.00 -16.90
C GLN A 109 4.81 -4.99 -18.00
N GLU A 110 4.41 -5.46 -19.18
CA GLU A 110 3.98 -4.59 -20.28
C GLU A 110 2.73 -3.80 -19.90
N LEU A 111 1.74 -4.42 -19.25
CA LEU A 111 0.55 -3.74 -18.72
C LEU A 111 0.93 -2.66 -17.70
N LYS A 112 1.92 -2.92 -16.84
CA LYS A 112 2.42 -1.91 -15.91
C LYS A 112 3.12 -0.77 -16.64
N THR A 113 3.87 -1.03 -17.72
CA THR A 113 4.84 -0.09 -18.31
C THR A 113 4.24 1.27 -18.74
N PRO A 114 3.08 1.35 -19.42
CA PRO A 114 2.45 2.63 -19.76
C PRO A 114 2.05 3.47 -18.54
N PHE A 115 1.84 2.82 -17.40
CA PHE A 115 1.46 3.43 -16.13
C PHE A 115 2.65 3.56 -15.18
N SER A 116 3.73 2.82 -15.42
CA SER A 116 4.95 2.77 -14.63
C SER A 116 5.95 3.76 -15.20
N GLU A 117 6.10 4.87 -14.50
CA GLU A 117 7.19 5.78 -14.73
C GLU A 117 8.16 5.67 -13.54
N PRO A 118 9.35 5.05 -13.71
CA PRO A 118 10.32 4.93 -12.64
C PRO A 118 10.65 6.32 -12.06
N GLY A 119 10.25 6.54 -10.80
CA GLY A 119 10.43 7.80 -10.08
C GLY A 119 9.36 8.89 -10.31
N ARG A 120 8.28 8.64 -11.06
CA ARG A 120 7.23 9.65 -11.32
C ARG A 120 5.86 9.40 -10.66
N GLY A 121 5.75 8.41 -9.78
CA GLY A 121 4.73 8.34 -8.71
C GLY A 121 3.24 8.15 -9.10
N LEU A 122 2.88 8.30 -10.38
CA LEU A 122 1.50 8.25 -10.89
C LEU A 122 1.06 6.83 -11.28
N TRP A 123 1.42 5.84 -10.47
CA TRP A 123 0.98 4.49 -10.79
C TRP A 123 -0.48 4.35 -10.36
N ARG A 124 -1.39 4.27 -11.33
CA ARG A 124 -2.70 3.64 -11.10
C ARG A 124 -2.53 2.18 -11.44
N ILE A 125 -3.03 1.32 -10.57
CA ILE A 125 -3.05 -0.10 -10.86
C ILE A 125 -3.98 -0.30 -12.08
N PRO A 126 -3.49 -0.90 -13.17
CA PRO A 126 -4.35 -1.16 -14.33
C PRO A 126 -5.57 -2.01 -13.92
N PRO A 127 -6.77 -1.75 -14.44
CA PRO A 127 -7.99 -2.51 -14.11
C PRO A 127 -7.82 -4.03 -14.18
N ALA A 128 -7.08 -4.50 -15.20
CA ALA A 128 -6.72 -5.90 -15.39
C ALA A 128 -6.11 -6.59 -14.15
N TYR A 129 -5.39 -5.87 -13.27
CA TYR A 129 -4.87 -6.45 -12.04
C TYR A 129 -5.96 -6.76 -11.01
N TYR A 130 -6.99 -5.91 -10.92
CA TYR A 130 -8.13 -6.14 -10.04
C TYR A 130 -8.98 -7.31 -10.56
N GLU A 131 -9.20 -7.36 -11.87
CA GLU A 131 -9.90 -8.47 -12.54
C GLU A 131 -9.16 -9.79 -12.34
N LEU A 132 -7.85 -9.81 -12.60
CA LEU A 132 -7.02 -10.99 -12.37
C LEU A 132 -7.06 -11.46 -10.90
N LEU A 133 -7.10 -10.54 -9.93
CA LEU A 133 -7.27 -10.90 -8.51
C LEU A 133 -8.63 -11.54 -8.23
N ALA A 134 -9.72 -11.00 -8.80
CA ALA A 134 -11.05 -11.58 -8.63
C ALA A 134 -11.10 -13.04 -9.12
N LEU A 135 -10.43 -13.34 -10.24
CA LEU A 135 -10.30 -14.69 -10.78
C LEU A 135 -9.54 -15.67 -9.87
N THR A 136 -8.71 -15.18 -8.94
CA THR A 136 -7.96 -16.07 -8.04
C THR A 136 -8.85 -16.85 -7.08
N ARG A 137 -10.05 -16.32 -6.81
CA ARG A 137 -11.08 -16.93 -5.95
C ARG A 137 -11.64 -18.22 -6.54
N THR A 138 -11.79 -18.25 -7.85
CA THR A 138 -12.39 -19.35 -8.60
C THR A 138 -11.34 -20.34 -9.08
N HIS A 139 -10.16 -19.87 -9.49
CA HIS A 139 -9.20 -20.69 -10.25
C HIS A 139 -7.93 -21.11 -9.50
N GLN A 140 -7.75 -20.73 -8.22
CA GLN A 140 -6.61 -21.13 -7.36
C GLN A 140 -5.23 -21.01 -8.04
N PHE A 141 -4.79 -19.76 -8.22
CA PHE A 141 -3.52 -19.45 -8.88
C PHE A 141 -2.33 -19.96 -8.05
N LEU A 142 -1.26 -20.38 -8.72
CA LEU A 142 -0.03 -20.76 -8.05
C LEU A 142 0.69 -19.52 -7.47
N PRO A 143 1.47 -19.69 -6.37
CA PRO A 143 2.09 -18.57 -5.64
C PRO A 143 2.95 -17.63 -6.50
N GLY A 144 3.64 -18.15 -7.52
CA GLY A 144 4.50 -17.35 -8.39
C GLY A 144 3.75 -16.32 -9.24
N HIS A 145 2.52 -16.64 -9.67
CA HIS A 145 1.68 -15.69 -10.43
C HIS A 145 1.01 -14.70 -9.47
N MET A 146 0.58 -15.17 -8.30
CA MET A 146 0.06 -14.30 -7.24
C MET A 146 1.07 -13.23 -6.82
N ALA A 147 2.33 -13.60 -6.64
CA ALA A 147 3.40 -12.66 -6.30
C ALA A 147 3.53 -11.53 -7.34
N GLN A 148 3.50 -11.84 -8.63
CA GLN A 148 3.62 -10.81 -9.69
C GLN A 148 2.43 -9.83 -9.71
N ILE A 149 1.24 -10.33 -9.40
CA ILE A 149 0.03 -9.51 -9.27
C ILE A 149 0.14 -8.63 -8.02
N PHE A 150 0.52 -9.20 -6.87
CA PHE A 150 0.65 -8.47 -5.60
C PHE A 150 1.77 -7.44 -5.60
N ASP A 151 2.88 -7.71 -6.29
CA ASP A 151 4.01 -6.78 -6.43
C ASP A 151 3.58 -5.43 -6.99
N ALA A 152 2.53 -5.45 -7.82
CA ALA A 152 1.88 -4.25 -8.28
C ALA A 152 1.41 -3.45 -7.06
N PHE A 153 0.41 -3.94 -6.33
CA PHE A 153 -0.17 -3.25 -5.17
C PHE A 153 0.84 -2.78 -4.13
N HIS A 154 1.83 -3.61 -3.78
CA HIS A 154 2.92 -3.23 -2.88
C HIS A 154 3.81 -2.10 -3.42
N GLU A 155 3.98 -2.03 -4.74
CA GLU A 155 4.65 -0.90 -5.36
C GLU A 155 3.83 0.38 -5.13
N LEU A 156 2.52 0.41 -5.42
CA LEU A 156 1.75 1.66 -5.24
C LEU A 156 1.61 2.09 -3.79
N TRP A 157 1.32 1.12 -2.93
CA TRP A 157 1.04 1.34 -1.51
C TRP A 157 2.08 0.61 -0.67
N PRO A 158 3.33 1.11 -0.66
CA PRO A 158 4.42 0.45 0.00
C PRO A 158 4.23 0.47 1.51
N THR A 159 4.73 -0.59 2.16
CA THR A 159 4.77 -0.74 3.62
C THR A 159 5.86 0.11 4.27
N ASP A 160 6.83 0.62 3.49
CA ASP A 160 7.95 1.45 3.93
C ASP A 160 7.63 2.95 3.82
N LEU A 161 7.81 3.67 4.94
CA LEU A 161 7.56 5.12 5.04
C LEU A 161 8.36 5.94 4.02
N GLY A 162 9.63 5.62 3.79
CA GLY A 162 10.49 6.39 2.89
C GLY A 162 10.02 6.28 1.44
N SER A 163 9.68 5.07 1.02
CA SER A 163 9.10 4.78 -0.29
C SER A 163 7.75 5.47 -0.46
N TYR A 164 6.89 5.42 0.56
CA TYR A 164 5.61 6.10 0.57
C TYR A 164 5.75 7.63 0.41
N LEU A 165 6.53 8.30 1.27
CA LEU A 165 6.71 9.75 1.25
C LEU A 165 7.29 10.25 -0.08
N THR A 166 8.20 9.47 -0.67
CA THR A 166 8.79 9.79 -1.98
C THR A 166 7.71 9.77 -3.06
N LYS A 167 6.89 8.71 -3.11
CA LYS A 167 5.80 8.58 -4.10
C LYS A 167 4.75 9.66 -3.92
N GLU A 168 4.38 9.93 -2.67
CA GLU A 168 3.39 10.95 -2.32
C GLU A 168 3.83 12.36 -2.74
N THR A 169 5.10 12.72 -2.49
CA THR A 169 5.65 14.02 -2.89
C THR A 169 5.58 14.24 -4.40
N VAL A 170 5.95 13.22 -5.16
CA VAL A 170 5.95 13.26 -6.63
C VAL A 170 4.51 13.35 -7.16
N GLN A 171 3.61 12.57 -6.57
CA GLN A 171 2.18 12.60 -6.90
C GLN A 171 1.57 13.99 -6.67
N GLN A 172 1.85 14.61 -5.52
CA GLN A 172 1.36 15.95 -5.20
C GLN A 172 1.89 17.02 -6.18
N GLN A 173 3.18 16.97 -6.53
CA GLN A 173 3.75 17.90 -7.52
C GLN A 173 3.02 17.83 -8.87
N ARG A 174 2.66 16.63 -9.32
CA ARG A 174 1.94 16.44 -10.57
C ARG A 174 0.52 16.92 -10.54
N VAL A 175 -0.15 16.69 -9.41
CA VAL A 175 -1.44 17.30 -9.15
C VAL A 175 -1.28 18.81 -9.33
N ASP A 176 -0.40 19.45 -8.59
CA ASP A 176 -0.18 20.90 -8.68
C ASP A 176 0.15 21.38 -10.11
N GLU A 177 0.95 20.64 -10.88
CA GLU A 177 1.28 20.93 -12.28
C GLU A 177 0.09 20.78 -13.25
N SER A 178 -0.81 19.85 -12.98
CA SER A 178 -2.01 19.60 -13.79
C SER A 178 -3.17 20.54 -13.48
N ALA A 179 -2.99 21.43 -12.50
CA ALA A 179 -4.01 22.40 -12.11
C ALA A 179 -4.42 23.29 -13.31
N PRO A 180 -5.73 23.47 -13.55
CA PRO A 180 -6.22 24.34 -14.61
C PRO A 180 -5.58 25.74 -14.60
N PRO A 181 -5.22 26.32 -15.77
CA PRO A 181 -4.59 27.64 -15.86
C PRO A 181 -5.38 28.78 -15.18
N ALA A 182 -6.70 28.64 -15.06
CA ALA A 182 -7.55 29.61 -14.37
C ALA A 182 -7.27 29.70 -12.86
N LEU A 183 -6.81 28.60 -12.24
CA LEU A 183 -6.42 28.56 -10.82
C LEU A 183 -5.02 29.14 -10.60
N THR A 184 -4.09 28.97 -11.56
CA THR A 184 -2.72 29.49 -11.47
C THR A 184 -2.62 30.97 -11.85
N ALA A 185 -3.52 31.48 -12.71
CA ALA A 185 -3.55 32.88 -13.13
C ALA A 185 -4.31 33.82 -12.16
N GLY A 186 -4.96 33.29 -11.11
CA GLY A 186 -5.73 34.09 -10.15
C GLY A 186 -6.92 34.84 -10.76
N LEU A 187 -7.36 34.45 -11.96
CA LEU A 187 -8.28 35.24 -12.78
C LEU A 187 -9.76 34.85 -12.69
N HIS A 188 -10.13 33.76 -11.99
CA HIS A 188 -11.54 33.47 -11.69
C HIS A 188 -11.72 32.70 -10.38
N PRO A 189 -12.64 33.09 -9.48
CA PRO A 189 -12.91 32.39 -8.23
C PRO A 189 -13.83 31.16 -8.37
N ALA A 190 -14.04 30.59 -9.57
CA ALA A 190 -15.23 29.76 -9.84
C ALA A 190 -15.00 28.36 -10.45
N SER A 191 -13.78 27.94 -10.80
CA SER A 191 -13.57 26.57 -11.30
C SER A 191 -12.98 25.69 -10.20
N GLU A 192 -13.85 24.98 -9.49
CA GLU A 192 -13.46 23.86 -8.63
C GLU A 192 -12.90 22.74 -9.51
N TRP A 193 -11.84 22.10 -9.03
CA TRP A 193 -11.09 21.14 -9.83
C TRP A 193 -11.07 19.78 -9.14
N ASP A 194 -11.81 18.83 -9.69
CA ASP A 194 -11.81 17.46 -9.20
C ASP A 194 -10.49 16.76 -9.58
N GLN A 195 -9.69 16.43 -8.57
CA GLN A 195 -8.39 15.77 -8.71
C GLN A 195 -8.49 14.25 -8.63
N THR A 196 -9.68 13.66 -8.43
CA THR A 196 -9.86 12.22 -8.18
C THR A 196 -9.17 11.35 -9.23
N LYS A 197 -9.19 11.79 -10.50
CA LYS A 197 -8.54 11.09 -11.62
C LYS A 197 -7.02 11.03 -11.55
N LEU A 198 -6.39 11.85 -10.72
CA LEU A 198 -4.94 11.93 -10.57
C LEU A 198 -4.46 11.05 -9.41
N TRP A 199 -5.32 10.76 -8.44
CA TRP A 199 -5.00 9.92 -7.29
C TRP A 199 -5.39 8.47 -7.56
N ALA A 200 -4.67 7.51 -6.97
CA ALA A 200 -5.09 6.11 -6.95
C ALA A 200 -6.27 5.92 -6.00
N ASP A 201 -7.20 5.01 -6.29
CA ASP A 201 -8.37 4.74 -5.44
C ASP A 201 -8.01 3.81 -4.28
N PRO A 202 -7.96 4.30 -3.03
CA PRO A 202 -7.61 3.50 -1.88
C PRO A 202 -8.77 2.64 -1.39
N VAL A 203 -10.02 2.96 -1.73
CA VAL A 203 -11.19 2.27 -1.18
C VAL A 203 -11.37 0.94 -1.86
N GLU A 204 -11.40 0.95 -3.19
CA GLU A 204 -11.48 -0.27 -4.00
C GLU A 204 -10.28 -1.19 -3.72
N ALA A 205 -9.08 -0.61 -3.65
CA ALA A 205 -7.88 -1.35 -3.27
C ALA A 205 -7.95 -1.95 -1.86
N PHE A 206 -8.58 -1.25 -0.90
CA PHE A 206 -8.76 -1.74 0.47
C PHE A 206 -9.74 -2.91 0.52
N ALA A 207 -10.87 -2.79 -0.19
CA ALA A 207 -11.85 -3.86 -0.30
C ALA A 207 -11.22 -5.12 -0.91
N VAL A 208 -10.46 -4.98 -2.00
CA VAL A 208 -9.73 -6.10 -2.62
C VAL A 208 -8.66 -6.66 -1.67
N ALA A 209 -7.86 -5.81 -1.03
CA ALA A 209 -6.79 -6.28 -0.15
C ALA A 209 -7.32 -7.09 1.05
N LEU A 210 -8.51 -6.79 1.57
CA LEU A 210 -9.15 -7.57 2.65
C LEU A 210 -9.44 -9.03 2.26
N GLU A 211 -9.53 -9.31 0.96
CA GLU A 211 -9.90 -10.61 0.42
C GLU A 211 -8.67 -11.48 0.11
N HIS A 212 -7.46 -10.89 0.17
CA HIS A 212 -6.22 -11.53 -0.24
C HIS A 212 -5.12 -11.35 0.82
N GLU A 213 -4.77 -12.45 1.52
CA GLU A 213 -3.76 -12.42 2.58
C GLU A 213 -2.42 -11.82 2.16
N GLY A 214 -2.01 -12.05 0.92
CA GLY A 214 -0.77 -11.50 0.37
C GLY A 214 -0.78 -9.97 0.18
N LEU A 215 -1.91 -9.30 0.33
CA LEU A 215 -2.05 -7.84 0.29
C LEU A 215 -2.39 -7.24 1.65
N HIS A 216 -2.56 -8.03 2.71
CA HIS A 216 -3.01 -7.50 3.99
C HIS A 216 -2.12 -6.37 4.56
N ASP A 217 -0.82 -6.41 4.30
CA ASP A 217 0.11 -5.42 4.82
C ASP A 217 -0.20 -4.01 4.28
N ILE A 218 -0.69 -3.84 3.05
CA ILE A 218 -0.96 -2.50 2.50
C ILE A 218 -2.19 -1.82 3.12
N LEU A 219 -3.06 -2.58 3.81
CA LEU A 219 -4.33 -2.09 4.36
C LEU A 219 -4.14 -0.87 5.27
N ALA A 220 -3.08 -0.85 6.08
CA ALA A 220 -2.79 0.25 6.98
C ALA A 220 -2.41 1.55 6.24
N VAL A 221 -1.68 1.46 5.12
CA VAL A 221 -1.39 2.62 4.26
C VAL A 221 -2.65 3.12 3.59
N LEU A 222 -3.47 2.21 3.05
CA LEU A 222 -4.73 2.54 2.40
C LEU A 222 -5.69 3.26 3.36
N ALA A 223 -5.85 2.76 4.59
CA ALA A 223 -6.62 3.41 5.64
C ALA A 223 -6.13 4.82 5.95
N TYR A 224 -4.82 4.99 6.09
CA TYR A 224 -4.21 6.31 6.27
C TYR A 224 -4.49 7.24 5.07
N VAL A 225 -4.42 6.75 3.83
CA VAL A 225 -4.71 7.55 2.62
C VAL A 225 -6.18 7.97 2.58
N MET A 226 -7.12 7.11 3.00
CA MET A 226 -8.54 7.44 3.08
C MET A 226 -8.80 8.61 4.05
N VAL A 227 -8.23 8.55 5.26
CA VAL A 227 -8.47 9.60 6.28
C VAL A 227 -7.71 10.89 6.00
N ARG A 228 -6.51 10.82 5.41
CA ARG A 228 -5.70 12.02 5.14
C ARG A 228 -6.23 12.86 3.99
N SER A 229 -6.96 12.23 3.08
CA SER A 229 -7.42 12.88 1.86
C SER A 229 -8.46 13.93 2.21
N PRO A 230 -8.42 15.12 1.58
CA PRO A 230 -9.44 16.14 1.79
C PRO A 230 -10.77 15.61 1.25
N THR A 231 -11.57 15.01 2.12
CA THR A 231 -12.93 14.55 1.83
C THR A 231 -13.87 15.74 1.95
N GLU A 232 -14.06 16.44 0.84
CA GLU A 232 -15.14 17.43 0.74
C GLU A 232 -16.30 16.80 -0.03
N ASP A 233 -17.37 16.43 0.70
CA ASP A 233 -18.64 15.98 0.10
C ASP A 233 -19.27 17.08 -0.77
N THR A 234 -18.97 18.34 -0.45
CA THR A 234 -19.40 19.51 -1.19
C THR A 234 -18.17 20.31 -1.56
N PRO A 235 -17.88 20.52 -2.85
CA PRO A 235 -16.71 21.28 -3.23
C PRO A 235 -16.84 22.70 -2.68
N LEU A 236 -15.84 23.14 -1.92
CA LEU A 236 -15.74 24.53 -1.52
C LEU A 236 -15.07 25.34 -2.63
N PHE A 237 -15.48 26.60 -2.75
CA PHE A 237 -14.97 27.63 -3.68
C PHE A 237 -13.44 27.93 -3.58
N LYS A 238 -12.63 27.08 -2.95
CA LYS A 238 -11.20 27.29 -2.69
C LYS A 238 -10.37 26.07 -3.06
N GLY A 239 -10.19 25.84 -4.36
CA GLY A 239 -9.16 24.93 -4.89
C GLY A 239 -9.70 23.58 -5.37
N GLY A 240 -8.78 22.68 -5.69
CA GLY A 240 -9.13 21.33 -6.13
C GLY A 240 -9.52 20.42 -4.96
N PHE A 241 -10.43 19.49 -5.20
CA PHE A 241 -10.94 18.54 -4.21
C PHE A 241 -10.79 17.10 -4.72
N ARG A 242 -10.80 16.12 -3.81
CA ARG A 242 -10.77 14.69 -4.12
C ARG A 242 -12.04 14.03 -3.60
N ARG A 243 -12.73 13.26 -4.44
CA ARG A 243 -13.86 12.43 -4.03
C ARG A 243 -13.36 11.05 -3.62
N ILE A 244 -13.77 10.60 -2.45
CA ILE A 244 -13.56 9.25 -1.96
C ILE A 244 -14.92 8.69 -1.62
N ASN A 245 -15.28 7.56 -2.22
CA ASN A 245 -16.54 6.89 -1.94
C ASN A 245 -16.33 5.79 -0.89
N LEU A 246 -16.61 6.09 0.38
CA LEU A 246 -16.50 5.12 1.47
C LEU A 246 -17.67 4.11 1.50
N ASP A 247 -18.67 4.23 0.62
CA ASP A 247 -19.83 3.33 0.57
C ASP A 247 -19.51 1.92 0.09
N LEU A 248 -18.30 1.70 -0.42
CA LEU A 248 -17.79 0.38 -0.75
C LEU A 248 -17.24 -0.37 0.47
N LEU A 249 -17.10 0.28 1.63
CA LEU A 249 -16.65 -0.35 2.87
C LEU A 249 -17.81 -0.66 3.79
N ASP A 250 -17.71 -1.79 4.49
CA ASP A 250 -18.62 -2.12 5.59
C ASP A 250 -18.58 -1.06 6.69
N GLU A 251 -19.70 -0.89 7.39
CA GLU A 251 -19.88 0.11 8.44
C GLU A 251 -18.84 -0.03 9.56
N GLU A 252 -18.45 -1.26 9.91
CA GLU A 252 -17.41 -1.51 10.90
C GLU A 252 -16.06 -0.92 10.49
N TYR A 253 -15.62 -1.17 9.24
CA TYR A 253 -14.35 -0.64 8.74
C TYR A 253 -14.38 0.88 8.62
N ARG A 254 -15.49 1.45 8.13
CA ARG A 254 -15.69 2.90 8.08
C ARG A 254 -15.54 3.54 9.46
N SER A 255 -16.19 2.96 10.46
CA SER A 255 -16.13 3.42 11.86
C SER A 255 -14.72 3.31 12.45
N ASN A 256 -14.02 2.19 12.21
CA ASN A 256 -12.65 1.98 12.67
C ASN A 256 -11.66 2.94 12.02
N ILE A 257 -11.79 3.19 10.71
CA ILE A 257 -10.97 4.15 9.96
C ILE A 257 -11.14 5.56 10.55
N GLN A 258 -12.38 5.98 10.80
CA GLN A 258 -12.66 7.30 11.38
C GLN A 258 -12.12 7.44 12.81
N ALA A 259 -12.33 6.44 13.67
CA ALA A 259 -11.79 6.44 15.03
C ALA A 259 -10.26 6.44 15.03
N GLY A 260 -9.64 5.72 14.10
CA GLY A 260 -8.19 5.70 13.94
C GLY A 260 -7.61 7.05 13.55
N ALA A 261 -8.33 7.87 12.77
CA ALA A 261 -7.92 9.24 12.45
C ALA A 261 -7.76 10.11 13.71
N ASP A 262 -8.70 10.00 14.64
CA ASP A 262 -8.68 10.75 15.91
C ASP A 262 -7.50 10.33 16.80
N ILE A 263 -7.23 9.02 16.87
CA ILE A 263 -6.12 8.47 17.65
C ILE A 263 -4.78 8.88 17.06
N LEU A 264 -4.62 8.72 15.74
CA LEU A 264 -3.43 9.16 15.02
C LEU A 264 -3.15 10.64 15.31
N ARG A 265 -4.19 11.48 15.25
CA ARG A 265 -4.09 12.91 15.55
C ARG A 265 -3.60 13.17 16.97
N LEU A 266 -4.19 12.52 17.97
CA LEU A 266 -3.78 12.68 19.37
C LEU A 266 -2.33 12.24 19.58
N GLU A 267 -1.91 11.13 18.98
CA GLU A 267 -0.53 10.66 19.04
C GLU A 267 0.44 11.61 18.34
N CYS A 268 0.04 12.21 17.21
CA CYS A 268 0.83 13.24 16.53
C CYS A 268 1.05 14.45 17.43
N ILE A 269 -0.01 14.99 18.03
CA ILE A 269 0.07 16.15 18.95
C ILE A 269 0.98 15.81 20.14
N ARG A 270 0.81 14.63 20.74
CA ARG A 270 1.63 14.20 21.89
C ARG A 270 3.11 14.10 21.54
N LYS A 271 3.42 13.41 20.44
CA LYS A 271 4.80 13.12 20.03
C LYS A 271 5.51 14.35 19.48
N MET A 272 4.81 15.20 18.72
CA MET A 272 5.35 16.44 18.14
C MET A 272 5.26 17.65 19.08
N SER A 273 4.79 17.48 20.31
CA SER A 273 4.75 18.59 21.27
C SER A 273 6.15 19.10 21.60
N TRP A 274 6.27 20.41 21.82
CA TRP A 274 7.50 21.05 22.27
C TRP A 274 8.09 20.37 23.53
N VAL A 275 7.23 20.01 24.47
CA VAL A 275 7.61 19.30 25.71
C VAL A 275 8.22 17.93 25.41
N THR A 276 7.63 17.16 24.50
CA THR A 276 8.17 15.85 24.13
C THR A 276 9.52 16.01 23.42
N PHE A 277 9.65 16.96 22.50
CA PHE A 277 10.91 17.25 21.81
C PHE A 277 12.04 17.62 22.78
N THR A 278 11.79 18.60 23.65
CA THR A 278 12.78 19.09 24.62
C THR A 278 13.19 18.02 25.63
N ARG A 279 12.28 17.12 26.01
CA ARG A 279 12.55 16.03 26.96
C ARG A 279 13.28 14.84 26.35
N ILE A 280 12.91 14.44 25.14
CA ILE A 280 13.36 13.17 24.55
C ILE A 280 14.58 13.36 23.64
N THR A 281 14.63 14.43 22.86
CA THR A 281 15.59 14.56 21.76
C THR A 281 16.58 15.70 21.96
N LEU A 282 16.15 16.86 22.45
CA LEU A 282 17.06 18.00 22.67
C LEU A 282 17.90 17.75 23.93
N ARG A 283 19.22 17.72 23.75
CA ARG A 283 20.20 17.48 24.83
C ARG A 283 21.05 18.71 25.05
N ALA A 284 20.98 19.28 26.26
CA ALA A 284 21.65 20.54 26.58
C ALA A 284 23.17 20.44 26.43
N GLU A 285 23.74 19.30 26.83
CA GLU A 285 25.18 19.05 26.79
C GLU A 285 25.77 18.96 25.37
N ARG A 286 24.92 18.87 24.34
CA ARG A 286 25.34 18.76 22.93
C ARG A 286 25.31 20.08 22.16
N CYS A 287 24.80 21.16 22.76
CA CYS A 287 24.75 22.46 22.12
C CYS A 287 26.15 23.06 21.97
N GLU A 288 26.55 23.39 20.74
CA GLU A 288 27.86 23.96 20.45
C GLU A 288 27.94 25.45 20.81
N ASN A 289 26.81 26.17 20.73
CA ASN A 289 26.72 27.58 21.09
C ASN A 289 26.63 27.80 22.62
N THR A 290 26.43 26.74 23.41
CA THR A 290 26.37 26.86 24.88
C THR A 290 27.04 25.67 25.56
N PRO A 291 28.37 25.53 25.45
CA PRO A 291 29.10 24.43 26.09
C PRO A 291 28.89 24.45 27.61
N GLY A 292 28.52 23.30 28.19
CA GLY A 292 28.33 23.15 29.63
C GLY A 292 26.96 23.59 30.17
N ALA A 293 25.98 23.85 29.30
CA ALA A 293 24.60 24.08 29.71
C ALA A 293 24.06 22.92 30.57
N LYS A 294 23.37 23.26 31.67
CA LYS A 294 22.80 22.28 32.61
C LYS A 294 21.34 21.97 32.31
N SER A 295 20.64 22.86 31.62
CA SER A 295 19.26 22.68 31.21
C SER A 295 19.04 23.12 29.77
N VAL A 296 17.97 22.62 29.16
CA VAL A 296 17.60 22.95 27.78
C VAL A 296 17.17 24.42 27.66
N GLY A 297 16.58 25.00 28.70
CA GLY A 297 16.18 26.41 28.71
C GLY A 297 17.36 27.40 28.73
N ASP A 298 18.56 26.93 29.12
CA ASP A 298 19.77 27.78 29.14
C ASP A 298 20.46 27.88 27.77
N LEU A 299 19.98 27.14 26.77
CA LEU A 299 20.63 27.07 25.46
C LEU A 299 20.42 28.36 24.68
N GLN A 300 21.50 28.93 24.12
CA GLN A 300 21.41 30.04 23.17
C GLN A 300 20.55 29.68 21.94
N CYS A 301 20.51 28.41 21.57
CA CYS A 301 19.68 27.91 20.47
C CYS A 301 18.18 27.81 20.81
N TYR A 302 17.80 27.80 22.10
CA TYR A 302 16.44 27.45 22.56
C TYR A 302 15.35 28.28 21.86
N ASN A 303 15.47 29.61 21.94
CA ASN A 303 14.48 30.54 21.37
C ASN A 303 14.34 30.41 19.84
N GLY A 304 15.44 30.11 19.14
CA GLY A 304 15.41 29.91 17.69
C GLY A 304 14.62 28.65 17.31
N ILE A 305 14.82 27.57 18.07
CA ILE A 305 14.12 26.30 17.85
C ILE A 305 12.64 26.41 18.27
N GLU A 306 12.33 27.09 19.37
CA GLU A 306 10.96 27.30 19.85
C GLU A 306 10.14 28.08 18.82
N LYS A 307 10.67 29.20 18.31
CA LYS A 307 10.03 29.98 17.21
C LYS A 307 9.82 29.16 15.95
N PHE A 308 10.77 28.29 15.61
CA PHE A 308 10.59 27.36 14.49
C PHE A 308 9.43 26.42 14.75
N TRP A 309 9.32 25.89 15.97
CA TRP A 309 8.24 24.98 16.36
C TRP A 309 6.87 25.64 16.24
N GLU A 310 6.71 26.82 16.85
CA GLU A 310 5.47 27.61 16.82
C GLU A 310 5.04 27.96 15.38
N LYS A 311 6.00 28.19 14.49
CA LYS A 311 5.73 28.65 13.12
C LYS A 311 5.55 27.52 12.11
N HIS A 312 6.22 26.38 12.31
CA HIS A 312 6.32 25.34 11.28
C HIS A 312 5.84 23.96 11.73
N VAL A 313 5.72 23.71 13.04
CA VAL A 313 5.27 22.42 13.59
C VAL A 313 3.86 22.56 14.15
N ASP A 314 3.64 23.47 15.09
CA ASP A 314 2.34 23.64 15.75
C ASP A 314 1.17 23.88 14.76
N PRO A 315 1.34 24.66 13.67
CA PRO A 315 0.26 24.89 12.71
C PRO A 315 -0.21 23.63 11.98
N LEU A 316 0.62 22.58 11.89
CA LEU A 316 0.23 21.30 11.31
C LEU A 316 -0.92 20.63 12.09
N PHE A 317 -1.10 21.02 13.34
CA PHE A 317 -2.10 20.46 14.25
C PHE A 317 -3.18 21.47 14.66
N ALA A 318 -3.16 22.70 14.13
CA ALA A 318 -4.03 23.78 14.60
C ALA A 318 -5.53 23.55 14.35
N SER A 319 -5.90 22.92 13.24
CA SER A 319 -7.30 22.63 12.94
C SER A 319 -7.69 21.22 13.39
N ALA A 320 -8.61 21.12 14.35
CA ALA A 320 -9.21 19.85 14.80
C ALA A 320 -9.82 19.02 13.66
N LYS A 321 -10.25 19.69 12.58
CA LYS A 321 -10.96 19.08 11.46
C LYS A 321 -10.07 18.74 10.27
N GLN A 322 -8.82 19.19 10.26
CA GLN A 322 -7.92 18.87 9.15
C GLN A 322 -7.26 17.51 9.35
N PRO A 323 -7.16 16.71 8.28
CA PRO A 323 -6.44 15.46 8.34
C PRO A 323 -4.95 15.66 8.62
N ILE A 324 -4.35 14.71 9.35
CA ILE A 324 -2.91 14.71 9.55
C ILE A 324 -2.22 14.12 8.33
N ASP A 325 -1.33 14.90 7.75
CA ASP A 325 -0.54 14.52 6.60
C ASP A 325 0.96 14.51 6.96
N LEU A 326 1.51 13.32 7.12
CA LEU A 326 2.93 13.09 7.38
C LEU A 326 3.84 13.74 6.32
N SER A 327 3.38 13.95 5.08
CA SER A 327 4.18 14.61 4.03
C SER A 327 4.35 16.11 4.27
N LYS A 328 3.49 16.74 5.08
CA LYS A 328 3.56 18.17 5.40
C LYS A 328 4.54 18.49 6.52
N PHE A 329 5.10 17.48 7.18
CA PHE A 329 6.08 17.68 8.25
C PHE A 329 7.34 18.33 7.67
N PRO A 330 8.05 19.21 8.42
CA PRO A 330 9.19 19.93 7.89
C PRO A 330 10.29 18.99 7.37
N SER A 331 10.58 19.06 6.07
CA SER A 331 11.73 18.36 5.47
C SER A 331 13.06 18.86 6.02
N THR A 332 14.13 18.08 5.88
CA THR A 332 15.52 18.51 6.16
C THR A 332 15.80 19.89 5.56
N LYS A 333 15.52 20.10 4.27
CA LYS A 333 15.75 21.40 3.61
C LYS A 333 14.96 22.53 4.27
N THR A 334 13.72 22.28 4.66
CA THR A 334 12.88 23.26 5.37
C THR A 334 13.45 23.59 6.75
N ILE A 335 13.94 22.60 7.49
CA ILE A 335 14.50 22.78 8.83
C ILE A 335 15.75 23.66 8.75
N TYR A 336 16.75 23.28 7.96
CA TYR A 336 18.03 24.00 7.88
C TYR A 336 17.84 25.43 7.35
N ARG A 337 16.92 25.65 6.41
CA ARG A 337 16.62 27.00 5.89
C ARG A 337 16.02 27.93 6.95
N ASN A 338 15.24 27.40 7.88
CA ASN A 338 14.51 28.20 8.88
C ASN A 338 15.18 28.23 10.26
N LEU A 339 16.34 27.59 10.42
CA LEU A 339 17.12 27.57 11.66
C LEU A 339 18.57 28.09 11.46
N PRO A 340 18.79 29.24 10.79
CA PRO A 340 20.16 29.69 10.46
C PRO A 340 21.01 30.09 11.68
N GLU A 341 20.38 30.40 12.82
CA GLU A 341 21.04 30.85 14.06
C GLU A 341 21.23 29.71 15.08
N VAL A 342 20.84 28.49 14.73
CA VAL A 342 20.91 27.30 15.59
C VAL A 342 22.10 26.45 15.17
N CYS A 343 22.89 25.95 16.14
CA CYS A 343 24.02 25.09 15.83
C CYS A 343 23.60 23.74 15.21
N ASP A 344 24.49 23.13 14.42
CA ASP A 344 24.21 21.91 13.66
C ASP A 344 23.71 20.75 14.55
N ARG A 345 24.21 20.63 15.78
CA ARG A 345 23.75 19.59 16.73
C ARG A 345 22.30 19.77 17.14
N CYS A 346 21.87 21.01 17.35
CA CYS A 346 20.49 21.32 17.71
C CYS A 346 19.56 21.20 16.49
N VAL A 347 20.01 21.60 15.30
CA VAL A 347 19.28 21.39 14.04
C VAL A 347 19.08 19.90 13.78
N SER A 348 20.15 19.09 13.92
CA SER A 348 20.08 17.64 13.80
C SER A 348 19.16 17.00 14.83
N ALA A 349 19.05 17.56 16.03
CA ALA A 349 18.08 17.10 17.03
C ALA A 349 16.62 17.34 16.57
N VAL A 350 16.32 18.51 16.00
CA VAL A 350 15.00 18.81 15.41
C VAL A 350 14.67 17.84 14.28
N GLU A 351 15.57 17.70 13.32
CA GLU A 351 15.43 16.77 12.19
C GLU A 351 15.22 15.33 12.66
N THR A 352 16.06 14.87 13.60
CA THR A 352 15.96 13.52 14.15
C THR A 352 14.63 13.31 14.85
N HIS A 353 14.15 14.30 15.61
CA HIS A 353 12.86 14.20 16.30
C HIS A 353 11.70 14.06 15.32
N ILE A 354 11.62 14.95 14.32
CA ILE A 354 10.53 14.95 13.33
C ILE A 354 10.50 13.62 12.58
N HIS A 355 11.64 13.17 12.06
CA HIS A 355 11.69 11.92 11.32
C HIS A 355 11.44 10.68 12.19
N ASN A 356 11.95 10.66 13.43
CA ASN A 356 11.67 9.56 14.35
C ASN A 356 10.18 9.52 14.72
N THR A 357 9.54 10.67 14.89
CA THR A 357 8.10 10.74 15.15
C THR A 357 7.30 10.20 13.96
N GLN A 358 7.60 10.62 12.73
CA GLN A 358 6.96 10.07 11.53
C GLN A 358 7.12 8.55 11.45
N PHE A 359 8.32 8.04 11.73
CA PHE A 359 8.60 6.60 11.74
C PHE A 359 7.79 5.85 12.79
N VAL A 360 7.76 6.34 14.04
CA VAL A 360 6.99 5.71 15.12
C VAL A 360 5.49 5.71 14.79
N LEU A 361 4.95 6.84 14.33
CA LEU A 361 3.56 6.95 13.92
C LEU A 361 3.23 5.94 12.80
N TRP A 362 4.06 5.86 11.77
CA TRP A 362 3.91 4.93 10.65
C TRP A 362 3.85 3.46 11.10
N THR A 363 4.79 3.05 11.96
CA THR A 363 4.81 1.67 12.49
C THR A 363 3.60 1.34 13.36
N GLN A 364 2.87 2.35 13.85
CA GLN A 364 1.68 2.20 14.69
C GLN A 364 0.36 2.31 13.90
N PHE A 365 0.39 2.58 12.60
CA PHE A 365 -0.82 2.65 11.76
C PHE A 365 -1.75 1.45 11.92
N PRO A 366 -1.27 0.18 11.94
CA PRO A 366 -2.15 -0.96 12.08
C PRO A 366 -2.94 -0.94 13.39
N LEU A 367 -2.36 -0.40 14.47
CA LEU A 367 -3.05 -0.24 15.75
C LEU A 367 -4.12 0.83 15.67
N TYR A 368 -3.81 1.98 15.08
CA TYR A 368 -4.75 3.10 15.01
C TYR A 368 -6.02 2.71 14.27
N PHE A 369 -5.90 1.92 13.19
CA PHE A 369 -7.03 1.54 12.35
C PHE A 369 -7.64 0.18 12.70
N GLY A 370 -7.20 -0.49 13.78
CA GLY A 370 -7.73 -1.80 14.19
C GLY A 370 -7.39 -2.95 13.22
N LEU A 371 -6.27 -2.84 12.52
CA LEU A 371 -5.82 -3.76 11.46
C LEU A 371 -4.68 -4.70 11.91
N THR A 372 -4.34 -4.74 13.20
CA THR A 372 -3.21 -5.52 13.72
C THR A 372 -3.28 -7.02 13.40
N LYS A 373 -4.49 -7.58 13.26
CA LYS A 373 -4.70 -8.99 12.88
C LYS A 373 -4.32 -9.30 11.43
N TYR A 374 -4.24 -8.28 10.58
CA TYR A 374 -3.93 -8.43 9.15
C TYR A 374 -2.45 -8.18 8.87
N THR A 375 -1.77 -7.39 9.70
CA THR A 375 -0.40 -6.95 9.41
C THR A 375 0.67 -7.89 9.92
N SER A 376 1.72 -8.07 9.12
CA SER A 376 2.89 -8.85 9.47
C SER A 376 3.66 -8.22 10.65
N PRO A 377 4.37 -9.04 11.45
CA PRO A 377 5.24 -8.54 12.53
C PRO A 377 6.37 -7.61 12.07
N GLU A 378 6.72 -7.69 10.79
CA GLU A 378 7.77 -6.91 10.14
C GLU A 378 7.24 -5.62 9.51
N TRP A 379 5.96 -5.29 9.71
CA TRP A 379 5.32 -4.06 9.23
C TRP A 379 6.19 -2.82 9.45
N GLY A 380 6.52 -2.12 8.35
CA GLY A 380 7.35 -0.92 8.39
C GLY A 380 8.84 -1.17 8.65
N PHE A 381 9.30 -2.42 8.67
CA PHE A 381 10.70 -2.85 8.87
C PHE A 381 11.28 -3.63 7.69
N ASP A 382 10.62 -3.63 6.54
CA ASP A 382 10.99 -4.41 5.36
C ASP A 382 12.32 -3.96 4.74
N THR A 383 12.79 -2.75 5.06
CA THR A 383 14.07 -2.23 4.60
C THR A 383 15.15 -2.28 5.68
N LYS A 384 16.40 -2.53 5.27
CA LYS A 384 17.58 -2.41 6.15
C LYS A 384 17.65 -1.03 6.81
N ALA A 385 17.25 0.02 6.08
CA ALA A 385 17.23 1.39 6.57
C ALA A 385 16.23 1.56 7.73
N ALA A 386 15.01 1.01 7.61
CA ALA A 386 14.01 1.04 8.67
C ALA A 386 14.50 0.31 9.94
N ARG A 387 15.17 -0.83 9.79
CA ARG A 387 15.77 -1.57 10.93
C ARG A 387 16.87 -0.78 11.64
N VAL A 388 17.74 -0.11 10.89
CA VAL A 388 18.77 0.78 11.47
C VAL A 388 18.11 1.96 12.18
N ARG A 389 17.04 2.52 11.61
CA ARG A 389 16.28 3.62 12.22
C ARG A 389 15.66 3.21 13.55
N LEU A 390 15.05 2.02 13.63
CA LEU A 390 14.53 1.46 14.89
C LEU A 390 15.61 1.46 15.98
N GLU A 391 16.82 1.03 15.64
CA GLU A 391 17.93 1.01 16.61
C GLU A 391 18.48 2.40 16.97
N ALA A 392 18.17 3.42 16.19
CA ALA A 392 18.51 4.81 16.49
C ALA A 392 17.45 5.55 17.32
N LEU A 393 16.26 4.95 17.54
CA LEU A 393 15.20 5.59 18.32
C LEU A 393 15.58 5.75 19.81
N PRO A 394 15.06 6.78 20.50
CA PRO A 394 15.05 6.82 21.96
C PRO A 394 14.41 5.57 22.55
N GLN A 395 14.90 5.09 23.71
CA GLN A 395 14.45 3.82 24.30
C GLN A 395 12.93 3.73 24.46
N GLN A 396 12.30 4.81 24.94
CA GLN A 396 10.84 4.88 25.08
C GLN A 396 10.11 4.57 23.77
N TRP A 397 10.60 5.09 22.64
CA TRP A 397 9.99 4.85 21.34
C TRP A 397 10.35 3.48 20.77
N LYS A 398 11.54 2.95 21.07
CA LYS A 398 11.87 1.54 20.76
C LYS A 398 10.88 0.59 21.44
N ASP A 399 10.56 0.84 22.70
CA ASP A 399 9.65 -0.01 23.47
C ASP A 399 8.22 0.07 22.92
N GLU A 400 7.76 1.26 22.55
CA GLU A 400 6.47 1.46 21.87
C GLU A 400 6.39 0.68 20.54
N VAL A 401 7.44 0.76 19.72
CA VAL A 401 7.50 0.07 18.42
C VAL A 401 7.63 -1.45 18.57
N ARG A 402 8.44 -1.95 19.51
CA ARG A 402 8.56 -3.39 19.77
C ARG A 402 7.26 -3.99 20.32
N THR A 403 6.48 -3.20 21.05
CA THR A 403 5.16 -3.62 21.52
C THR A 403 4.23 -3.89 20.34
N MET A 404 4.28 -3.08 19.27
CA MET A 404 3.51 -3.31 18.04
C MET A 404 3.85 -4.64 17.38
N SER A 405 5.13 -4.91 17.14
CA SER A 405 5.56 -6.18 16.54
C SER A 405 5.17 -7.38 17.39
N ALA A 406 5.14 -7.24 18.72
CA ALA A 406 4.67 -8.30 19.62
C ALA A 406 3.16 -8.55 19.47
N ILE A 407 2.34 -7.49 19.36
CA ILE A 407 0.89 -7.61 19.14
C ILE A 407 0.59 -8.29 17.80
N ALA A 408 1.30 -7.92 16.73
CA ALA A 408 1.13 -8.54 15.41
C ALA A 408 1.50 -10.04 15.39
N ARG A 409 2.44 -10.48 16.25
CA ARG A 409 2.83 -11.91 16.37
C ARG A 409 1.79 -12.75 17.09
N GLU A 410 1.05 -12.14 18.00
CA GLU A 410 0.07 -12.83 18.84
C GLU A 410 -1.23 -12.03 18.93
N PRO A 411 -2.01 -11.91 17.84
CA PRO A 411 -3.22 -11.08 17.80
C PRO A 411 -4.26 -11.52 18.86
N ASP A 412 -4.34 -12.84 19.10
CA ASP A 412 -5.32 -13.47 20.00
C ASP A 412 -4.81 -13.69 21.43
N ALA A 413 -3.54 -13.42 21.74
CA ALA A 413 -2.97 -13.68 23.08
C ALA A 413 -3.43 -12.68 24.16
N GLY A 414 -4.45 -11.85 23.87
CA GLY A 414 -5.47 -11.39 24.82
C GLY A 414 -5.06 -10.64 26.10
N LEU A 415 -3.77 -10.41 26.39
CA LEU A 415 -3.33 -9.97 27.73
C LEU A 415 -2.31 -8.83 27.76
N ARG A 416 -1.98 -8.24 26.60
CA ARG A 416 -1.25 -6.95 26.53
C ARG A 416 -1.88 -5.93 25.58
N ALA A 417 -2.85 -6.36 24.76
CA ALA A 417 -3.74 -5.47 24.03
C ALA A 417 -4.56 -4.60 24.99
N SER A 418 -4.96 -5.10 26.18
CA SER A 418 -5.82 -4.36 27.12
C SER A 418 -5.28 -2.99 27.50
N LYS A 419 -3.96 -2.73 27.65
CA LYS A 419 -3.51 -1.39 28.03
C LYS A 419 -3.64 -0.37 26.90
N TRP A 420 -3.48 -0.81 25.65
CA TRP A 420 -3.70 0.02 24.48
C TRP A 420 -5.18 0.09 24.10
N GLN A 421 -5.93 -0.99 24.29
CA GLN A 421 -7.38 -1.07 24.11
C GLN A 421 -8.12 -0.31 25.22
N GLU A 422 -7.61 -0.26 26.45
CA GLU A 422 -8.06 0.60 27.56
C GLU A 422 -7.73 2.06 27.23
N LEU A 423 -6.54 2.39 26.70
CA LEU A 423 -6.25 3.74 26.19
C LEU A 423 -7.08 4.11 24.96
N TYR A 424 -7.48 3.13 24.15
CA TYR A 424 -8.35 3.25 22.98
C TYR A 424 -9.81 3.43 23.42
N GLU A 425 -10.26 2.71 24.44
CA GLU A 425 -11.63 2.72 25.00
C GLU A 425 -11.86 3.91 25.95
N GLU A 426 -10.91 4.26 26.83
CA GLU A 426 -10.93 5.49 27.65
C GLU A 426 -10.96 6.76 26.79
N LYS A 427 -10.46 6.70 25.55
CA LYS A 427 -10.45 7.85 24.62
C LYS A 427 -11.59 7.84 23.61
N ARG A 428 -12.11 6.66 23.23
CA ARG A 428 -13.32 6.51 22.39
C ARG A 428 -14.59 6.88 23.15
N VAL A 429 -14.62 6.60 24.45
CA VAL A 429 -15.61 7.13 25.38
C VAL A 429 -15.04 8.43 25.95
N GLY A 430 -15.16 9.54 25.21
CA GLY A 430 -14.81 10.85 25.75
C GLY A 430 -15.53 11.08 27.09
N PRO A 431 -15.02 11.95 27.99
CA PRO A 431 -15.76 12.30 29.19
C PRO A 431 -17.12 12.86 28.75
N CYS A 432 -18.19 12.13 29.05
CA CYS A 432 -19.53 12.72 29.11
C CYS A 432 -19.45 13.91 30.09
N PRO A 433 -20.18 15.00 29.80
CA PRO A 433 -19.87 16.38 30.19
C PRO A 433 -19.56 16.63 31.67
#